data_AF-A0A2N0WI07-F1
#
_entry.id   AF-A0A2N0WI07-F1
#
_cell.length_a   1.000
_cell.length_b   1.000
_cell.length_c   1.000
_cell.angle_alpha   90.00
_cell.angle_beta   90.00
_cell.angle_gamma   90.00
#
_symmetry.space_group_name_H-M   'P 1'
#
loop_
_entity.id
_entity.type
_entity.pdbx_description
1 polymer ?
#
loop_
_entity_poly.entity_id
_entity_poly.type
_entity_poly.pdbx_seq_one_letter_code
_entity_poly.pdbx_strand_id
1 'polypeptide(L)'
;MKVIYGNVQKLQCVDAIVGQLPKLRSQATATALVPMFAESGGMGAAATLAGVNGFPGYYIHFYIDDIEFYAAFTGIFFQEGEDIYVVYDEEVKQNFNVLAIMNKNNHLLGMVVPFGHTIEMSDRAHNKNTLFMAIGSIIGFPILGSLFFGIQSFDFYIFYAVVGVIGGGGMFWLIGESVKKKFRGYAEESERIYKILGVTDLTALEKTGMQPYIDPNNRMYDDVYNYTQFLNYDPQPLVDFRTDESHLR
;
A
#
# COMPACT_ATOMS: atom_id res chain seq x y z
N MET A 1 4.22 -16.88 -1.71
CA MET A 1 3.44 -16.06 -2.67
C MET A 1 3.20 -16.86 -3.92
N LYS A 2 1.95 -16.96 -4.36
CA LYS A 2 1.49 -17.67 -5.55
C LYS A 2 0.50 -16.81 -6.33
N VAL A 3 0.23 -17.17 -7.58
CA VAL A 3 -0.86 -16.59 -8.38
C VAL A 3 -1.78 -17.68 -8.90
N ILE A 4 -3.08 -17.44 -8.75
CA ILE A 4 -4.14 -18.29 -9.32
C ILE A 4 -4.96 -17.47 -10.30
N TYR A 5 -5.41 -18.12 -11.36
CA TYR A 5 -6.38 -17.59 -12.30
C TYR A 5 -7.67 -18.38 -12.19
N GLY A 6 -8.80 -17.69 -12.15
CA GLY A 6 -10.10 -18.34 -12.25
C GLY A 6 -11.25 -17.41 -11.97
N ASN A 7 -12.42 -18.02 -11.87
CA ASN A 7 -13.69 -17.32 -11.78
C ASN A 7 -14.05 -16.97 -10.34
N VAL A 8 -14.51 -15.75 -10.10
CA VAL A 8 -14.94 -15.27 -8.77
C VAL A 8 -16.26 -15.91 -8.39
N GLN A 9 -16.31 -16.50 -7.19
CA GLN A 9 -17.51 -17.11 -6.63
C GLN A 9 -17.80 -16.60 -5.22
N LYS A 10 -19.08 -16.55 -4.84
CA LYS A 10 -19.56 -16.21 -3.48
C LYS A 10 -18.97 -14.89 -2.94
N LEU A 11 -18.93 -13.88 -3.79
CA LEU A 11 -18.39 -12.57 -3.44
C LEU A 11 -19.25 -11.89 -2.36
N GLN A 12 -18.63 -11.52 -1.24
CA GLN A 12 -19.30 -10.90 -0.10
C GLN A 12 -18.45 -9.80 0.53
N CYS A 13 -19.09 -8.75 1.01
CA CYS A 13 -18.50 -7.83 1.98
C CYS A 13 -18.81 -8.34 3.38
N VAL A 14 -17.78 -8.50 4.21
CA VAL A 14 -17.89 -9.06 5.57
C VAL A 14 -17.33 -8.06 6.60
N ASP A 15 -17.91 -8.06 7.80
CA ASP A 15 -17.47 -7.24 8.94
C ASP A 15 -16.43 -7.99 9.78
N ALA A 16 -15.34 -7.31 10.15
CA ALA A 16 -14.19 -7.95 10.81
C ALA A 16 -13.99 -7.40 12.22
N ILE A 17 -13.85 -8.30 13.21
CA ILE A 17 -13.30 -7.98 14.54
C ILE A 17 -11.95 -8.69 14.65
N VAL A 18 -10.86 -7.98 14.36
CA VAL A 18 -9.53 -8.56 14.07
C VAL A 18 -8.60 -8.54 15.28
N GLY A 19 -9.13 -8.76 16.48
CA GLY A 19 -8.40 -8.57 17.74
C GLY A 19 -7.27 -9.56 18.05
N GLN A 20 -6.97 -10.56 17.20
CA GLN A 20 -6.15 -11.72 17.61
C GLN A 20 -4.93 -12.06 16.73
N LEU A 21 -4.48 -11.18 15.82
CA LEU A 21 -3.53 -11.60 14.76
C LEU A 21 -2.20 -10.80 14.74
N PRO A 22 -1.03 -11.45 14.92
CA PRO A 22 0.28 -10.78 14.98
C PRO A 22 0.77 -10.13 13.66
N LYS A 23 0.57 -10.78 12.50
CA LYS A 23 0.98 -10.24 11.18
C LYS A 23 0.11 -9.05 10.75
N LEU A 24 -1.14 -9.02 11.21
CA LEU A 24 -2.06 -7.89 10.98
C LEU A 24 -1.63 -6.63 11.72
N ARG A 25 -0.99 -6.76 12.90
CA ARG A 25 -0.35 -5.60 13.52
C ARG A 25 0.78 -5.04 12.67
N SER A 26 1.56 -5.85 11.95
CA SER A 26 2.67 -5.30 11.14
C SER A 26 2.17 -4.56 9.90
N GLN A 27 1.16 -5.11 9.22
CA GLN A 27 0.45 -4.44 8.12
C GLN A 27 -0.28 -3.21 8.65
N ALA A 28 -1.16 -3.32 9.65
CA ALA A 28 -1.86 -2.17 10.22
C ALA A 28 -0.93 -1.10 10.80
N THR A 29 0.20 -1.46 11.41
CA THR A 29 1.21 -0.49 11.85
C THR A 29 1.91 0.16 10.66
N ALA A 30 2.21 -0.58 9.60
CA ALA A 30 2.77 0.01 8.38
C ALA A 30 1.76 0.95 7.72
N THR A 31 0.52 0.50 7.61
CA THR A 31 -0.64 1.23 7.15
C THR A 31 -0.92 2.47 8.01
N ALA A 32 -0.73 2.43 9.32
CA ALA A 32 -0.81 3.61 10.20
C ALA A 32 0.32 4.62 9.94
N LEU A 33 1.49 4.13 9.49
CA LEU A 33 2.61 4.97 9.09
C LEU A 33 2.43 5.54 7.68
N VAL A 34 1.61 4.92 6.80
CA VAL A 34 1.37 5.40 5.42
C VAL A 34 0.86 6.86 5.41
N PRO A 35 -0.18 7.27 6.18
CA PRO A 35 -0.63 8.65 6.23
C PRO A 35 0.44 9.67 6.63
N MET A 36 1.44 9.26 7.42
CA MET A 36 2.54 10.16 7.83
C MET A 36 3.56 10.39 6.71
N PHE A 37 3.57 9.54 5.68
CA PHE A 37 4.62 9.52 4.65
C PHE A 37 4.12 9.38 3.21
N ALA A 38 2.80 9.33 2.98
CA ALA A 38 2.16 9.34 1.67
C ALA A 38 1.19 10.52 1.60
N GLU A 39 1.17 11.23 0.47
CA GLU A 39 0.26 12.37 0.24
C GLU A 39 -1.23 11.95 0.20
N SER A 40 -1.54 10.65 0.10
CA SER A 40 -2.89 10.07 0.05
C SER A 40 -3.04 8.83 0.95
N GLY A 41 -3.00 9.01 2.27
CA GLY A 41 -3.31 7.94 3.25
C GLY A 41 -4.78 7.50 3.16
N GLY A 42 -5.09 6.70 2.14
CA GLY A 42 -6.42 6.36 1.66
C GLY A 42 -7.28 5.52 2.59
N MET A 43 -8.59 5.51 2.36
CA MET A 43 -9.61 4.82 3.18
C MET A 43 -9.33 3.33 3.44
N GLY A 44 -8.58 2.63 2.58
CA GLY A 44 -8.15 1.24 2.80
C GLY A 44 -7.20 1.09 3.99
N ALA A 45 -6.42 2.14 4.28
CA ALA A 45 -5.60 2.21 5.47
C ALA A 45 -6.45 2.31 6.75
N ALA A 46 -7.50 3.13 6.70
CA ALA A 46 -8.45 3.29 7.79
C ALA A 46 -9.29 2.02 8.01
N ALA A 47 -9.72 1.32 6.96
CA ALA A 47 -10.46 0.06 7.05
C ALA A 47 -9.60 -1.05 7.70
N THR A 48 -8.33 -1.16 7.29
CA THR A 48 -7.36 -2.10 7.89
C THR A 48 -7.09 -1.74 9.36
N LEU A 49 -6.91 -0.45 9.67
CA LEU A 49 -6.64 0.03 11.03
C LEU A 49 -7.86 -0.11 11.96
N ALA A 50 -9.06 0.13 11.45
CA ALA A 50 -10.33 -0.06 12.16
C ALA A 50 -10.53 -1.54 12.52
N GLY A 51 -10.35 -2.44 11.56
CA GLY A 51 -10.42 -3.89 11.78
C GLY A 51 -9.45 -4.37 12.86
N VAL A 52 -8.18 -3.96 12.82
CA VAL A 52 -7.16 -4.33 13.82
C VAL A 52 -7.46 -3.79 15.22
N ASN A 53 -8.14 -2.65 15.32
CA ASN A 53 -8.57 -2.07 16.61
C ASN A 53 -9.91 -2.63 17.11
N GLY A 54 -10.47 -3.65 16.45
CA GLY A 54 -11.74 -4.28 16.86
C GLY A 54 -12.99 -3.49 16.48
N PHE A 55 -12.85 -2.50 15.59
CA PHE A 55 -13.98 -1.80 14.98
C PHE A 55 -14.37 -2.47 13.66
N PRO A 56 -15.63 -2.34 13.20
CA PRO A 56 -16.05 -2.90 11.92
C PRO A 56 -15.17 -2.36 10.79
N GLY A 57 -14.36 -3.22 10.20
CA GLY A 57 -13.72 -3.01 8.90
C GLY A 57 -14.43 -3.85 7.86
N TYR A 58 -14.76 -3.28 6.70
CA TYR A 58 -15.30 -4.02 5.57
C TYR A 58 -14.16 -4.68 4.80
N TYR A 59 -14.26 -5.99 4.57
CA TYR A 59 -13.33 -6.72 3.73
C TYR A 59 -14.08 -7.59 2.73
N ILE A 60 -13.38 -7.91 1.65
CA ILE A 60 -13.92 -8.67 0.53
C ILE A 60 -13.57 -10.13 0.76
N HIS A 61 -14.58 -10.98 0.80
CA HIS A 61 -14.49 -12.42 0.90
C HIS A 61 -15.02 -13.04 -0.38
N PHE A 62 -14.27 -13.97 -0.96
CA PHE A 62 -14.66 -14.65 -2.21
C PHE A 62 -13.86 -15.95 -2.39
N TYR A 63 -14.24 -16.71 -3.40
CA TYR A 63 -13.59 -17.96 -3.78
C TYR A 63 -13.12 -17.91 -5.22
N ILE A 64 -12.04 -18.63 -5.51
CA ILE A 64 -11.70 -19.09 -6.86
C ILE A 64 -11.52 -20.61 -6.79
N ASP A 65 -12.30 -21.31 -7.60
CA ASP A 65 -12.54 -22.76 -7.50
C ASP A 65 -13.03 -23.15 -6.10
N ASP A 66 -12.11 -23.53 -5.20
CA ASP A 66 -12.38 -23.93 -3.81
C ASP A 66 -11.42 -23.24 -2.82
N ILE A 67 -10.61 -22.29 -3.29
CA ILE A 67 -9.68 -21.53 -2.44
C ILE A 67 -10.38 -20.28 -1.93
N GLU A 68 -10.38 -20.12 -0.61
CA GLU A 68 -10.96 -18.98 0.09
C GLU A 68 -9.98 -17.80 0.14
N PHE A 69 -10.49 -16.61 -0.17
CA PHE A 69 -9.72 -15.38 -0.20
C PHE A 69 -10.34 -14.28 0.63
N TYR A 70 -9.49 -13.56 1.34
CA TYR A 70 -9.84 -12.36 2.10
C TYR A 70 -8.93 -11.20 1.67
N ALA A 71 -9.55 -10.10 1.25
CA ALA A 71 -8.84 -8.92 0.75
C ALA A 71 -9.33 -7.63 1.42
N ALA A 72 -8.38 -6.74 1.71
CA ALA A 72 -8.64 -5.41 2.26
C ALA A 72 -8.35 -4.35 1.19
N PHE A 73 -9.32 -4.12 0.31
CA PHE A 73 -9.28 -3.03 -0.68
C PHE A 73 -10.18 -1.86 -0.26
N THR A 74 -9.94 -0.67 -0.80
CA THR A 74 -10.80 0.53 -0.63
C THR A 74 -12.21 0.30 -1.20
N GLY A 75 -12.37 -0.63 -2.13
CA GLY A 75 -13.67 -1.11 -2.59
C GLY A 75 -13.56 -2.25 -3.60
N ILE A 76 -14.72 -2.75 -4.01
CA ILE A 76 -14.84 -3.85 -4.99
C ILE A 76 -14.78 -3.27 -6.41
N PHE A 77 -13.88 -3.81 -7.23
CA PHE A 77 -13.65 -3.41 -8.63
C PHE A 77 -13.77 -4.58 -9.62
N PHE A 78 -14.39 -5.68 -9.17
CA PHE A 78 -14.69 -6.88 -9.96
C PHE A 78 -16.03 -7.46 -9.50
N GLN A 79 -16.61 -8.38 -10.27
CA GLN A 79 -17.92 -8.97 -9.98
C GLN A 79 -17.85 -10.49 -9.84
N GLU A 80 -18.87 -11.07 -9.20
CA GLU A 80 -19.05 -12.53 -9.23
C GLU A 80 -19.23 -13.00 -10.67
N GLY A 81 -18.59 -14.11 -11.03
CA GLY A 81 -18.58 -14.60 -12.41
C GLY A 81 -17.49 -13.99 -13.30
N GLU A 82 -16.71 -13.01 -12.83
CA GLU A 82 -15.56 -12.50 -13.60
C GLU A 82 -14.30 -13.35 -13.38
N ASP A 83 -13.47 -13.44 -14.42
CA ASP A 83 -12.18 -14.11 -14.32
C ASP A 83 -11.09 -13.12 -13.89
N ILE A 84 -10.38 -13.46 -12.82
CA ILE A 84 -9.34 -12.61 -12.24
C ILE A 84 -8.08 -13.42 -11.95
N TYR A 85 -6.95 -12.72 -11.86
CA TYR A 85 -5.72 -13.24 -11.29
C TYR A 85 -5.59 -12.76 -9.86
N VAL A 86 -5.38 -13.68 -8.92
CA VAL A 86 -5.18 -13.36 -7.51
C VAL A 86 -3.78 -13.75 -7.11
N VAL A 87 -2.99 -12.78 -6.65
CA VAL A 87 -1.70 -13.02 -6.02
C VAL A 87 -1.92 -13.10 -4.53
N TYR A 88 -1.55 -14.22 -3.92
CA TYR A 88 -1.82 -14.49 -2.52
C TYR A 88 -0.65 -15.17 -1.80
N ASP A 89 -0.64 -15.06 -0.47
CA ASP A 89 0.27 -15.78 0.40
C ASP A 89 -0.34 -17.11 0.85
N GLU A 90 0.13 -18.22 0.29
CA GLU A 90 -0.36 -19.57 0.60
C GLU A 90 -0.10 -20.00 2.06
N GLU A 91 0.85 -19.36 2.74
CA GLU A 91 1.12 -19.61 4.15
C GLU A 91 0.03 -19.02 5.06
N VAL A 92 -0.83 -18.15 4.53
CA VAL A 92 -1.91 -17.47 5.26
C VAL A 92 -3.24 -18.12 4.89
N LYS A 93 -3.72 -19.02 5.75
CA LYS A 93 -4.91 -19.84 5.48
C LYS A 93 -6.25 -19.29 5.99
N GLN A 94 -6.24 -18.35 6.93
CA GLN A 94 -7.46 -17.91 7.65
C GLN A 94 -7.55 -16.39 7.84
N ASN A 95 -6.79 -15.62 7.06
CA ASN A 95 -6.70 -14.16 7.18
C ASN A 95 -6.61 -13.51 5.80
N PHE A 96 -6.34 -12.20 5.76
CA PHE A 96 -5.95 -11.46 4.57
C PHE A 96 -4.75 -12.12 3.89
N ASN A 97 -5.04 -12.97 2.93
CA ASN A 97 -4.08 -13.74 2.17
C ASN A 97 -3.85 -13.11 0.80
N VAL A 98 -4.78 -12.28 0.33
CA VAL A 98 -4.66 -11.56 -0.94
C VAL A 98 -3.67 -10.41 -0.81
N LEU A 99 -2.73 -10.35 -1.75
CA LEU A 99 -1.74 -9.28 -1.89
C LEU A 99 -2.08 -8.38 -3.08
N ALA A 100 -2.56 -8.97 -4.18
CA ALA A 100 -3.00 -8.23 -5.35
C ALA A 100 -4.08 -8.99 -6.13
N ILE A 101 -4.93 -8.25 -6.84
CA ILE A 101 -5.91 -8.79 -7.77
C ILE A 101 -5.81 -8.05 -9.10
N MET A 102 -5.69 -8.78 -10.20
CA MET A 102 -5.69 -8.22 -11.54
C MET A 102 -6.89 -8.73 -12.34
N ASN A 103 -7.69 -7.81 -12.86
CA ASN A 103 -8.81 -8.10 -13.73
C ASN A 103 -8.48 -7.59 -15.14
N LYS A 104 -8.32 -8.54 -16.08
CA LYS A 104 -7.95 -8.23 -17.46
C LYS A 104 -9.10 -7.63 -18.27
N ASN A 105 -10.35 -7.91 -17.89
CA ASN A 105 -11.53 -7.46 -18.64
C ASN A 105 -11.72 -5.94 -18.53
N ASN A 106 -11.38 -5.37 -17.38
CA ASN A 106 -11.49 -3.92 -17.12
C ASN A 106 -10.14 -3.22 -16.95
N HIS A 107 -9.04 -3.96 -17.14
CA HIS A 107 -7.67 -3.48 -17.01
C HIS A 107 -7.30 -2.89 -15.64
N LEU A 108 -7.94 -3.39 -14.58
CA LEU A 108 -7.70 -2.92 -13.21
C LEU A 108 -6.77 -3.86 -12.45
N LEU A 109 -5.88 -3.27 -11.68
CA LEU A 109 -4.96 -3.93 -10.75
C LEU A 109 -5.17 -3.33 -9.36
N GLY A 110 -5.67 -4.13 -8.43
CA GLY A 110 -5.69 -3.82 -7.00
C GLY A 110 -4.44 -4.34 -6.31
N MET A 111 -3.78 -3.49 -5.51
CA MET A 111 -2.62 -3.84 -4.66
C MET A 111 -2.93 -3.48 -3.21
N VAL A 112 -2.97 -4.46 -2.30
CA VAL A 112 -3.35 -4.19 -0.89
C VAL A 112 -2.31 -3.27 -0.22
N VAL A 113 -2.75 -2.26 0.52
CA VAL A 113 -1.84 -1.35 1.25
C VAL A 113 -0.99 -2.16 2.26
N PRO A 114 0.34 -1.94 2.35
CA PRO A 114 1.13 -0.85 1.75
C PRO A 114 1.85 -1.22 0.44
N PHE A 115 1.40 -2.24 -0.28
CA PHE A 115 1.98 -2.63 -1.56
C PHE A 115 1.58 -1.66 -2.69
N GLY A 116 2.33 -1.71 -3.79
CA GLY A 116 2.11 -0.90 -4.99
C GLY A 116 3.35 -0.11 -5.39
N HIS A 117 4.07 0.51 -4.46
CA HIS A 117 5.28 1.24 -4.82
C HIS A 117 6.46 0.33 -5.17
N THR A 118 7.22 0.68 -6.22
CA THR A 118 8.56 0.11 -6.45
C THR A 118 9.56 0.65 -5.42
N ILE A 119 10.74 0.03 -5.33
CA ILE A 119 11.80 0.47 -4.41
C ILE A 119 12.17 1.92 -4.71
N GLU A 120 12.28 2.29 -5.99
CA GLU A 120 12.63 3.65 -6.38
C GLU A 120 11.53 4.65 -6.01
N MET A 121 10.25 4.32 -6.24
CA MET A 121 9.13 5.18 -5.84
C MET A 121 9.10 5.38 -4.32
N SER A 122 9.30 4.31 -3.55
CA SER A 122 9.35 4.35 -2.09
C SER A 122 10.52 5.20 -1.59
N ASP A 123 11.74 4.95 -2.08
CA ASP A 123 12.94 5.70 -1.71
C ASP A 123 12.80 7.19 -2.05
N ARG A 124 12.26 7.52 -3.23
CA ARG A 124 12.03 8.90 -3.66
C ARG A 124 11.04 9.62 -2.75
N ALA A 125 9.90 9.00 -2.44
CA ALA A 125 8.88 9.58 -1.57
C ALA A 125 9.40 9.80 -0.14
N HIS A 126 10.08 8.80 0.44
CA HIS A 126 10.59 8.90 1.81
C HIS A 126 11.77 9.86 1.93
N ASN A 127 12.66 9.94 0.93
CA ASN A 127 13.74 10.93 0.94
C ASN A 127 13.17 12.36 0.86
N LYS A 128 12.19 12.60 -0.02
CA LYS A 128 11.49 13.89 -0.14
C LYS A 128 10.83 14.28 1.19
N ASN A 129 10.07 13.38 1.80
CA ASN A 129 9.35 13.67 3.06
C ASN A 129 10.27 13.83 4.27
N THR A 130 11.35 13.04 4.36
CA THR A 130 12.36 13.20 5.41
C THR A 130 13.03 14.57 5.31
N LEU A 131 13.35 15.02 4.09
CA LEU A 131 13.89 16.36 3.86
C LEU A 131 12.90 17.46 4.26
N PHE A 132 11.62 17.34 3.88
CA PHE A 132 10.60 18.32 4.27
C PHE A 132 10.38 18.38 5.78
N MET A 133 10.33 17.23 6.46
CA MET A 133 10.24 17.20 7.92
C MET A 133 11.49 17.78 8.59
N ALA A 134 12.68 17.49 8.08
CA ALA A 134 13.92 18.07 8.59
C ALA A 134 13.90 19.60 8.46
N ILE A 135 13.59 20.14 7.29
CA ILE A 135 13.47 21.59 7.05
C ILE A 135 12.37 22.19 7.94
N GLY A 136 11.20 21.55 7.98
CA GLY A 136 10.07 21.98 8.80
C GLY A 136 10.41 22.02 10.29
N SER A 137 11.21 21.07 10.79
CA SER A 137 11.68 21.09 12.17
C SER A 137 12.68 22.23 12.42
N ILE A 138 13.63 22.45 11.52
CA ILE A 138 14.65 23.50 11.64
C ILE A 138 14.00 24.89 11.67
N ILE A 139 12.95 25.11 10.89
CA ILE A 139 12.23 26.39 10.82
C ILE A 139 11.15 26.50 11.91
N GLY A 140 10.44 25.40 12.17
CA GLY A 140 9.30 25.36 13.07
C GLY A 140 9.68 25.55 14.54
N PHE A 141 10.79 24.96 15.00
CA PHE A 141 11.24 25.13 16.39
C PHE A 141 11.54 26.60 16.76
N PRO A 142 12.28 27.38 15.95
CA PRO A 142 12.46 28.81 16.18
C PRO A 142 11.16 29.62 16.16
N ILE A 143 10.23 29.33 15.24
CA ILE A 143 8.94 30.05 15.14
C ILE A 143 8.06 29.75 16.36
N LEU A 144 7.95 28.49 16.78
CA LEU A 144 7.19 28.11 17.97
C LEU A 144 7.84 28.72 19.22
N GLY A 145 9.18 28.69 19.31
CA GLY A 145 9.91 29.33 20.41
C GLY A 145 9.63 30.82 20.53
N SER A 146 9.64 31.57 19.43
CA SER A 146 9.35 33.01 19.44
C SER A 146 7.89 33.31 19.78
N LEU A 147 6.95 32.48 19.31
CA LEU A 147 5.51 32.67 19.51
C LEU A 147 5.06 32.35 20.95
N PHE A 148 5.62 31.30 21.56
CA PHE A 148 5.25 30.89 22.93
C PHE A 148 6.02 31.61 24.03
N PHE A 149 7.27 32.03 23.78
CA PHE A 149 8.10 32.67 24.80
C PHE A 149 8.33 34.16 24.58
N GLY A 150 7.80 34.73 23.49
CA GLY A 150 7.88 36.17 23.20
C GLY A 150 9.29 36.65 22.86
N ILE A 151 10.15 35.74 22.39
CA ILE A 151 11.59 36.00 22.26
C ILE A 151 11.90 36.52 20.86
N GLN A 152 12.48 37.72 20.79
CA GLN A 152 12.77 38.45 19.56
C GLN A 152 14.28 38.68 19.32
N SER A 153 15.16 38.18 20.19
CA SER A 153 16.60 38.39 20.06
C SER A 153 17.22 37.48 18.99
N PHE A 154 18.11 38.06 18.18
CA PHE A 154 18.80 37.36 17.10
C PHE A 154 19.62 36.15 17.59
N ASP A 155 20.30 36.28 18.72
CA ASP A 155 21.09 35.20 19.33
C ASP A 155 20.24 33.98 19.70
N PHE A 156 18.98 34.21 20.06
CA PHE A 156 18.05 33.14 20.41
C PHE A 156 17.55 32.40 19.17
N TYR A 157 17.34 33.10 18.05
CA TYR A 157 17.04 32.46 16.77
C TYR A 157 18.19 31.56 16.31
N ILE A 158 19.45 31.99 16.47
CA ILE A 158 20.62 31.16 16.16
C ILE A 158 20.65 29.92 17.07
N PHE A 159 20.45 30.09 18.37
CA PHE A 159 20.43 28.97 19.32
C PHE A 159 19.35 27.94 18.97
N TYR A 160 18.11 28.37 18.70
CA TYR A 160 17.02 27.46 18.31
C TYR A 160 17.20 26.86 16.92
N ALA A 161 17.87 27.56 15.99
CA ALA A 161 18.23 26.97 14.71
C ALA A 161 19.25 25.84 14.89
N VAL A 162 20.26 26.00 15.74
CA VAL A 162 21.24 24.95 16.06
C VAL A 162 20.57 23.77 16.78
N VAL A 163 19.72 24.03 17.77
CA VAL A 163 18.92 22.98 18.44
C VAL A 163 17.95 22.30 17.47
N GLY A 164 17.35 23.06 16.55
CA GLY A 164 16.49 22.56 15.49
C GLY A 164 17.23 21.68 14.50
N VAL A 165 18.47 21.99 14.14
CA VAL A 165 19.32 21.17 13.26
C VAL A 165 19.79 19.91 13.96
N ILE A 166 20.38 20.03 15.16
CA ILE A 166 21.00 18.91 15.87
C ILE A 166 19.93 17.99 16.48
N GLY A 167 18.96 18.58 17.18
CA GLY A 167 17.88 17.86 17.84
C GLY A 167 16.80 17.45 16.86
N GLY A 168 16.08 18.44 16.30
CA GLY A 168 14.95 18.21 15.41
C GLY A 168 15.34 17.47 14.13
N GLY A 169 16.23 18.05 13.33
CA GLY A 169 16.69 17.51 12.06
C GLY A 169 17.33 16.13 12.22
N GLY A 170 18.21 15.95 13.21
CA GLY A 170 18.82 14.66 13.52
C GLY A 170 17.79 13.58 13.90
N MET A 171 16.82 13.91 14.76
CA MET A 171 15.76 12.98 15.17
C MET A 171 14.85 12.60 13.99
N PHE A 172 14.40 13.57 13.20
CA PHE A 172 13.55 13.30 12.03
C PHE A 172 14.29 12.52 10.94
N TRP A 173 15.60 12.72 10.79
CA TRP A 173 16.43 11.92 9.89
C TRP A 173 16.46 10.44 10.31
N LEU A 174 16.68 10.16 11.60
CA LEU A 174 16.70 8.78 12.12
C LEU A 174 15.33 8.10 12.00
N ILE A 175 14.24 8.83 12.30
CA ILE A 175 12.88 8.34 12.09
C ILE A 175 12.64 8.05 10.61
N GLY A 176 13.03 8.97 9.73
CA GLY A 176 12.93 8.84 8.28
C GLY A 176 13.65 7.60 7.75
N GLU A 177 14.89 7.36 8.18
CA GLU A 177 15.67 6.16 7.81
C GLU A 177 15.01 4.86 8.31
N SER A 178 14.53 4.84 9.56
CA SER A 178 13.83 3.67 10.10
C SER A 178 12.56 3.35 9.33
N VAL A 179 11.79 4.38 8.97
CA VAL A 179 10.55 4.24 8.19
C VAL A 179 10.87 3.77 6.78
N LYS A 180 11.85 4.41 6.11
CA LYS A 180 12.32 4.05 4.78
C LYS A 180 12.72 2.57 4.71
N LYS A 181 13.49 2.08 5.68
CA LYS A 181 13.89 0.67 5.74
C LYS A 181 12.67 -0.27 5.78
N LYS A 182 11.63 0.08 6.54
CA LYS A 182 10.41 -0.73 6.65
C LYS A 182 9.62 -0.73 5.34
N PHE A 183 9.43 0.43 4.71
CA PHE A 183 8.68 0.55 3.45
C PHE A 183 9.42 -0.04 2.26
N ARG A 184 10.74 -0.01 2.26
CA ARG A 184 11.56 -0.69 1.27
C ARG A 184 11.30 -2.21 1.23
N GLY A 185 11.10 -2.86 2.37
CA GLY A 185 10.71 -4.28 2.42
C GLY A 185 9.34 -4.55 1.76
N TYR A 186 8.38 -3.63 1.91
CA TYR A 186 7.10 -3.73 1.20
C TYR A 186 7.22 -3.43 -0.29
N ALA A 187 8.12 -2.53 -0.67
CA ALA A 187 8.41 -2.22 -2.06
C ALA A 187 9.08 -3.40 -2.78
N GLU A 188 10.02 -4.08 -2.12
CA GLU A 188 10.63 -5.33 -2.59
C GLU A 188 9.56 -6.40 -2.87
N GLU A 189 8.61 -6.59 -1.96
CA GLU A 189 7.48 -7.51 -2.18
C GLU A 189 6.54 -7.03 -3.30
N SER A 190 6.31 -5.73 -3.44
CA SER A 190 5.52 -5.16 -4.54
C SER A 190 6.15 -5.45 -5.90
N GLU A 191 7.47 -5.29 -6.03
CA GLU A 191 8.20 -5.67 -7.24
C GLU A 191 8.13 -7.17 -7.54
N ARG A 192 8.10 -8.03 -6.52
CA ARG A 192 7.88 -9.48 -6.70
C ARG A 192 6.48 -9.76 -7.23
N ILE A 193 5.45 -9.09 -6.70
CA ILE A 193 4.08 -9.19 -7.19
C ILE A 193 4.01 -8.77 -8.66
N TYR A 194 4.57 -7.61 -9.02
CA TYR A 194 4.61 -7.15 -10.41
C TYR A 194 5.25 -8.18 -11.35
N LYS A 195 6.40 -8.75 -10.96
CA LYS A 195 7.07 -9.79 -11.74
C LYS A 195 6.22 -11.05 -11.90
N ILE A 196 5.55 -11.50 -10.84
CA ILE A 196 4.65 -12.66 -10.89
C ILE A 196 3.45 -12.39 -11.80
N LEU A 197 2.95 -11.14 -11.81
CA LEU A 197 1.88 -10.71 -12.71
C LEU A 197 2.34 -10.55 -14.17
N GLY A 198 3.64 -10.70 -14.46
CA GLY A 198 4.21 -10.60 -15.81
C GLY A 198 4.64 -9.20 -16.20
N VAL A 199 4.82 -8.28 -15.24
CA VAL A 199 5.40 -6.96 -15.48
C VAL A 199 6.93 -7.08 -15.53
N THR A 200 7.49 -6.71 -16.68
CA THR A 200 8.93 -6.83 -16.99
C THR A 200 9.68 -5.51 -16.86
N ASP A 201 9.02 -4.38 -17.06
CA ASP A 201 9.60 -3.04 -16.98
C ASP A 201 8.97 -2.25 -15.82
N LEU A 202 9.68 -2.20 -14.70
CA LEU A 202 9.25 -1.47 -13.52
C LEU A 202 9.45 0.05 -13.66
N THR A 203 10.30 0.50 -14.59
CA THR A 203 10.58 1.93 -14.78
C THR A 203 9.39 2.69 -15.36
N ALA A 204 8.46 1.98 -16.00
CA ALA A 204 7.23 2.56 -16.52
C ALA A 204 6.23 2.92 -15.40
N LEU A 205 6.23 2.17 -14.29
CA LEU A 205 5.45 2.48 -13.07
C LEU A 205 5.94 3.79 -12.43
N GLU A 206 7.26 4.00 -12.42
CA GLU A 206 7.91 5.13 -11.75
C GLU A 206 7.65 6.50 -12.40
N LYS A 207 7.37 6.51 -13.71
CA LYS A 207 7.16 7.75 -14.49
C LYS A 207 5.75 8.29 -14.39
N THR A 208 4.78 7.41 -14.21
CA THR A 208 3.34 7.75 -14.27
C THR A 208 2.76 8.07 -12.90
N GLY A 209 3.45 7.65 -11.84
CA GLY A 209 3.09 7.95 -10.46
C GLY A 209 1.82 7.23 -9.99
N MET A 210 1.43 6.15 -10.68
CA MET A 210 0.28 5.26 -10.38
C MET A 210 -0.92 5.99 -9.76
N GLN A 211 -1.76 6.55 -10.62
CA GLN A 211 -2.92 7.31 -10.17
C GLN A 211 -4.03 6.38 -9.69
N PRO A 212 -4.67 6.68 -8.55
CA PRO A 212 -5.85 5.96 -8.09
C PRO A 212 -6.94 5.88 -9.15
N TYR A 213 -7.63 4.74 -9.20
CA TYR A 213 -8.77 4.56 -10.07
C TYR A 213 -9.97 5.38 -9.57
N ILE A 214 -10.64 6.07 -10.49
CA ILE A 214 -11.89 6.78 -10.24
C ILE A 214 -12.97 6.13 -11.11
N ASP A 215 -14.04 5.65 -10.49
CA ASP A 215 -15.13 5.00 -11.21
C ASP A 215 -16.10 6.01 -11.86
N PRO A 216 -17.04 5.56 -12.70
CA PRO A 216 -18.03 6.44 -13.33
C PRO A 216 -18.94 7.20 -12.35
N ASN A 217 -19.02 6.77 -11.10
CA ASN A 217 -19.80 7.43 -10.03
C ASN A 217 -18.92 8.39 -9.21
N ASN A 218 -17.71 8.70 -9.67
CA ASN A 218 -16.75 9.57 -9.00
C ASN A 218 -16.29 9.07 -7.62
N ARG A 219 -16.30 7.74 -7.41
CA ARG A 219 -15.69 7.11 -6.23
C ARG A 219 -14.22 6.81 -6.54
N MET A 220 -13.35 7.11 -5.59
CA MET A 220 -11.90 6.96 -5.70
C MET A 220 -11.45 5.71 -4.94
N TYR A 221 -10.59 4.92 -5.58
CA TYR A 221 -10.03 3.68 -5.05
C TYR A 221 -8.51 3.83 -4.99
N ASP A 222 -7.97 4.17 -3.82
CA ASP A 222 -6.55 4.51 -3.63
C ASP A 222 -5.58 3.35 -3.89
N ASP A 223 -6.07 2.12 -3.79
CA ASP A 223 -5.32 0.88 -3.92
C ASP A 223 -5.65 0.11 -5.21
N VAL A 224 -6.37 0.74 -6.14
CA VAL A 224 -6.73 0.18 -7.45
C VAL A 224 -6.23 1.09 -8.55
N TYR A 225 -5.60 0.51 -9.57
CA TYR A 225 -4.97 1.24 -10.67
C TYR A 225 -5.42 0.68 -12.00
N ASN A 226 -5.59 1.54 -13.02
CA ASN A 226 -5.68 1.07 -14.38
C ASN A 226 -4.26 0.82 -14.91
N TYR A 227 -3.89 -0.44 -15.11
CA TYR A 227 -2.51 -0.78 -15.45
C TYR A 227 -2.10 -0.37 -16.86
N THR A 228 -3.04 -0.08 -17.75
CA THR A 228 -2.74 0.45 -19.09
C THR A 228 -2.21 1.88 -19.05
N GLN A 229 -2.37 2.59 -17.93
CA GLN A 229 -1.78 3.93 -17.75
C GLN A 229 -0.26 3.89 -17.70
N PHE A 230 0.32 2.74 -17.32
CA PHE A 230 1.75 2.58 -17.11
C PHE A 230 2.36 1.37 -17.82
N LEU A 231 1.55 0.46 -18.36
CA LEU A 231 2.00 -0.63 -19.24
C LEU A 231 1.49 -0.40 -20.66
N ASN A 232 2.37 -0.61 -21.64
CA ASN A 232 2.04 -0.61 -23.06
C ASN A 232 1.75 -2.02 -23.61
N TYR A 233 1.65 -3.02 -22.74
CA TYR A 233 1.30 -4.41 -23.06
C TYR A 233 0.40 -4.99 -21.97
N ASP A 234 -0.33 -6.05 -22.30
CA ASP A 234 -1.08 -6.82 -21.31
C ASP A 234 -0.14 -7.85 -20.65
N PRO A 235 0.17 -7.71 -19.34
CA PRO A 235 1.12 -8.58 -18.68
C PRO A 235 0.56 -10.01 -18.59
N GLN A 236 1.44 -11.00 -18.64
CA GLN A 236 1.08 -12.42 -18.62
C GLN A 236 1.54 -13.05 -17.30
N PRO A 237 0.65 -13.20 -16.31
CA PRO A 237 1.02 -13.78 -15.02
C PRO A 237 1.55 -15.20 -15.16
N LEU A 238 2.52 -15.52 -14.29
CA LEU A 238 3.01 -16.88 -14.12
C LEU A 238 1.96 -17.70 -13.34
N VAL A 239 0.88 -18.12 -13.99
CA VAL A 239 -0.12 -19.00 -13.35
C VAL A 239 0.59 -20.24 -12.81
N ASP A 240 0.35 -20.61 -11.55
CA ASP A 240 0.75 -21.94 -11.07
C ASP A 240 0.14 -22.93 -12.07
N PHE A 241 0.98 -23.68 -12.80
CA PHE A 241 0.54 -24.60 -13.85
C PHE A 241 -0.60 -25.45 -13.28
N ARG A 242 -1.85 -25.12 -13.63
CA ARG A 242 -2.92 -26.10 -13.55
C ARG A 242 -2.47 -27.20 -14.49
N THR A 243 -2.03 -28.32 -13.94
CA THR A 243 -2.06 -29.59 -14.66
C THR A 243 -3.53 -29.78 -15.01
N ASP A 244 -3.85 -29.37 -16.22
CA ASP A 244 -5.13 -29.58 -16.85
C ASP A 244 -5.27 -31.10 -17.05
N GLU A 245 -5.78 -31.79 -16.02
CA GLU A 245 -6.14 -33.21 -16.12
C GLU A 245 -7.45 -33.40 -16.90
N SER A 246 -8.02 -32.35 -17.50
CA SER A 246 -9.16 -32.49 -18.43
C SER A 246 -8.81 -33.31 -19.67
N HIS A 247 -7.52 -33.56 -19.92
CA HIS A 247 -7.04 -34.42 -21.00
C HIS A 247 -6.97 -35.92 -20.60
N LEU A 248 -7.26 -36.26 -19.33
CA LEU A 248 -7.20 -37.64 -18.79
C LEU A 248 -8.58 -38.27 -18.55
N ARG A 249 -9.66 -37.77 -19.17
CA ARG A 249 -10.96 -38.44 -19.19
C ARG A 249 -11.57 -38.51 -20.58
#